data_AF-A0A0C2GZC8-F1
#
_entry.id   AF-A0A0C2GZC8-F1
#
_cell.length_a   1.000
_cell.length_b   1.000
_cell.length_c   1.000
_cell.angle_alpha   90.00
_cell.angle_beta   90.00
_cell.angle_gamma   90.00
#
_symmetry.space_group_name_H-M   'P 1'
#
loop_
_entity.id
_entity.type
_entity.pdbx_description
1 polymer ?
#
loop_
_entity_poly.entity_id
_entity_poly.type
_entity_poly.pdbx_seq_one_letter_code
_entity_poly.pdbx_strand_id
1 'polypeptide(L)'
;MYHTGVFHVLLLTVVVSEALICYVGSKGIINGVLSSNFVENTCEDGMTHCFESYSDDLTDITASCQTPNTEQKLLDVCKVGCQNHTDLQVTVCCCDTDLCNLPDSEKSTTAPGADFQRMRHKFGALESPKLL
;
A
#
# COMPACT_ATOMS: atom_id res chain seq x y z
N MET A 1 -58.78 10.16 13.78
CA MET A 1 -57.96 9.40 12.80
C MET A 1 -56.64 10.12 12.71
N TYR A 2 -55.58 9.61 13.35
CA TYR A 2 -54.26 10.24 13.36
C TYR A 2 -53.36 9.52 12.36
N HIS A 3 -52.96 10.21 11.30
CA HIS A 3 -51.98 9.71 10.33
C HIS A 3 -50.58 9.91 10.90
N THR A 4 -49.99 8.84 11.41
CA THR A 4 -48.56 8.80 11.77
C THR A 4 -47.74 8.70 10.48
N GLY A 5 -47.25 9.85 10.01
CA GLY A 5 -46.27 9.91 8.92
C GLY A 5 -44.92 9.39 9.40
N VAL A 6 -44.49 8.26 8.85
CA VAL A 6 -43.16 7.69 9.10
C VAL A 6 -42.13 8.49 8.30
N PHE A 7 -41.45 9.44 8.95
CA PHE A 7 -40.28 10.12 8.39
C PHE A 7 -39.13 9.11 8.26
N HIS A 8 -38.88 8.62 7.03
CA HIS A 8 -37.66 7.89 6.72
C HIS A 8 -36.50 8.88 6.61
N VAL A 9 -35.67 8.95 7.65
CA VAL A 9 -34.38 9.64 7.61
C VAL A 9 -33.42 8.77 6.80
N LEU A 10 -33.23 9.09 5.52
CA LEU A 10 -32.23 8.45 4.67
C LEU A 10 -30.84 8.97 5.08
N LEU A 11 -30.16 8.24 5.97
CA LEU A 11 -28.81 8.55 6.41
C LEU A 11 -27.81 8.16 5.29
N LEU A 12 -27.36 9.13 4.49
CA LEU A 12 -26.28 8.95 3.52
C LEU A 12 -24.95 8.78 4.27
N THR A 13 -24.52 7.54 4.49
CA THR A 13 -23.17 7.25 4.99
C THR A 13 -22.17 7.49 3.87
N VAL A 14 -21.41 8.58 3.95
CA VAL A 14 -20.27 8.83 3.06
C VAL A 14 -19.16 7.87 3.46
N VAL A 15 -18.81 6.94 2.57
CA VAL A 15 -17.68 6.02 2.77
C VAL A 15 -16.42 6.81 2.43
N VAL A 16 -15.68 7.26 3.44
CA VAL A 16 -14.34 7.82 3.25
C VAL A 16 -13.38 6.63 3.17
N SER A 17 -12.87 6.34 1.97
CA SER A 17 -11.74 5.42 1.82
C SER A 17 -10.48 6.17 2.21
N GLU A 18 -9.66 5.59 3.10
CA GLU A 18 -8.30 6.07 3.30
C GLU A 18 -7.51 5.81 2.00
N ALA A 19 -6.71 6.78 1.57
CA ALA A 19 -5.89 6.67 0.37
C ALA A 19 -4.63 5.87 0.68
N LEU A 20 -4.36 4.85 -0.14
CA LEU A 20 -3.17 4.00 -0.03
C LEU A 20 -1.89 4.83 -0.18
N ILE A 21 -0.87 4.52 0.62
CA ILE A 21 0.44 5.15 0.52
C ILE A 21 1.44 4.13 -0.05
N CYS A 22 2.11 4.45 -1.15
CA CYS A 22 3.15 3.59 -1.74
C CYS A 22 4.49 4.32 -1.82
N TYR A 23 5.57 3.58 -2.00
CA TYR A 23 6.79 4.16 -2.54
C TYR A 23 6.63 4.44 -4.03
N VAL A 24 7.14 5.59 -4.48
CA VAL A 24 7.22 5.99 -5.89
C VAL A 24 8.65 6.41 -6.21
N GLY A 25 9.19 5.92 -7.31
CA GLY A 25 10.54 6.30 -7.77
C GLY A 25 11.27 5.13 -8.42
N SER A 26 12.58 5.30 -8.57
CA SER A 26 13.44 4.29 -9.18
C SER A 26 14.83 4.25 -8.58
N LYS A 27 15.50 3.12 -8.76
CA LYS A 27 16.93 2.92 -8.58
C LYS A 27 17.49 2.39 -9.89
N GLY A 28 18.67 2.86 -10.27
CA GLY A 28 19.34 2.42 -11.49
C GLY A 28 20.67 3.13 -11.71
N ILE A 29 21.38 2.74 -12.78
CA ILE A 29 22.64 3.36 -13.17
C ILE A 29 22.36 4.59 -14.05
N ILE A 30 22.68 5.78 -13.54
CA ILE A 30 22.57 7.05 -14.26
C ILE A 30 23.98 7.61 -14.44
N ASN A 31 24.42 7.79 -15.69
CA ASN A 31 25.77 8.28 -16.02
C ASN A 31 26.90 7.48 -15.34
N GLY A 32 26.73 6.15 -15.22
CA GLY A 32 27.72 5.26 -14.60
C GLY A 32 27.71 5.26 -13.07
N VAL A 33 26.78 5.97 -12.44
CA VAL A 33 26.63 6.03 -10.98
C VAL A 33 25.30 5.40 -10.59
N LEU A 34 25.32 4.52 -9.59
CA LEU A 34 24.09 3.97 -9.00
C LEU A 34 23.38 5.08 -8.21
N SER A 35 22.14 5.36 -8.59
CA SER A 35 21.31 6.40 -8.00
C SER A 35 19.94 5.85 -7.63
N SER A 36 19.31 6.41 -6.61
CA SER A 36 17.98 6.03 -6.12
C SER A 36 17.20 7.28 -5.69
N ASN A 37 15.89 7.31 -5.95
CA ASN A 37 15.03 8.48 -5.69
C ASN A 37 13.65 8.14 -5.11
N PHE A 38 13.53 7.02 -4.38
CA PHE A 38 12.25 6.62 -3.79
C PHE A 38 11.71 7.65 -2.78
N VAL A 39 10.41 7.91 -2.86
CA VAL A 39 9.67 8.77 -1.92
C VAL A 39 8.36 8.10 -1.53
N GLU A 40 7.88 8.38 -0.32
CA GLU A 40 6.53 8.01 0.10
C GLU A 40 5.52 8.93 -0.61
N ASN A 41 4.47 8.34 -1.19
CA ASN A 41 3.46 9.07 -1.94
C ASN A 41 2.07 8.55 -1.61
N THR A 42 1.17 9.44 -1.20
CA THR A 42 -0.27 9.15 -1.12
C THR A 42 -0.80 8.98 -2.53
N CYS A 43 -1.33 7.80 -2.84
CA CYS A 43 -1.84 7.47 -4.16
C CYS A 43 -3.15 8.22 -4.45
N GLU A 44 -3.39 8.50 -5.74
CA GLU A 44 -4.59 9.20 -6.18
C GLU A 44 -5.86 8.34 -5.99
N ASP A 45 -7.02 8.97 -6.02
CA ASP A 45 -8.30 8.29 -5.88
C ASP A 45 -8.44 7.13 -6.90
N GLY A 46 -8.75 5.94 -6.40
CA GLY A 46 -8.89 4.72 -7.20
C GLY A 46 -7.58 3.96 -7.45
N MET A 47 -6.43 4.50 -7.06
CA MET A 47 -5.18 3.73 -7.00
C MET A 47 -5.18 2.88 -5.73
N THR A 48 -5.34 1.56 -5.93
CA THR A 48 -5.55 0.60 -4.83
C THR A 48 -4.44 -0.43 -4.73
N HIS A 49 -3.39 -0.29 -5.54
CA HIS A 49 -2.28 -1.23 -5.62
C HIS A 49 -0.93 -0.49 -5.61
N CYS A 50 0.01 -1.00 -4.84
CA CYS A 50 1.43 -0.65 -4.93
C CYS A 50 2.15 -1.68 -5.80
N PHE A 51 2.91 -1.23 -6.78
CA PHE A 51 3.72 -2.09 -7.64
C PHE A 51 5.20 -1.86 -7.38
N GLU A 52 5.98 -2.93 -7.45
CA GLU A 52 7.43 -2.86 -7.60
C GLU A 52 7.90 -3.77 -8.74
N SER A 53 9.02 -3.41 -9.35
CA SER A 53 9.76 -4.33 -10.21
C SER A 53 11.25 -4.17 -9.95
N TYR A 54 12.00 -5.27 -10.05
CA TYR A 54 13.43 -5.25 -9.82
C TYR A 54 14.18 -6.28 -10.67
N SER A 55 15.42 -5.95 -11.04
CA SER A 55 16.37 -6.89 -11.62
C SER A 55 16.84 -7.91 -10.59
N ASP A 56 17.29 -9.09 -11.02
CA ASP A 56 17.76 -10.16 -10.13
C ASP A 56 18.93 -9.73 -9.21
N ASP A 57 19.75 -8.78 -9.65
CA ASP A 57 20.86 -8.18 -8.89
C ASP A 57 20.50 -6.90 -8.13
N LEU A 58 19.21 -6.48 -8.17
CA LEU A 58 18.65 -5.31 -7.50
C LEU A 58 19.33 -3.99 -7.88
N THR A 59 20.00 -3.91 -9.03
CA THR A 59 20.57 -2.65 -9.55
C THR A 59 19.51 -1.74 -10.10
N ASP A 60 18.49 -2.32 -10.74
CA ASP A 60 17.35 -1.60 -11.29
C ASP A 60 16.11 -1.96 -10.50
N ILE A 61 15.46 -0.94 -9.92
CA ILE A 61 14.24 -1.11 -9.13
C ILE A 61 13.29 0.03 -9.50
N THR A 62 12.00 -0.26 -9.62
CA THR A 62 10.94 0.75 -9.82
C THR A 62 9.82 0.53 -8.82
N ALA A 63 9.25 1.60 -8.30
CA ALA A 63 8.11 1.56 -7.39
C ALA A 63 7.03 2.56 -7.84
N SER A 64 5.75 2.20 -7.77
CA SER A 64 4.65 3.07 -8.21
C SER A 64 3.30 2.75 -7.56
N CYS A 65 2.45 3.76 -7.40
CA CYS A 65 1.00 3.58 -7.25
C CYS A 65 0.38 3.12 -8.57
N GLN A 66 -0.60 2.21 -8.54
CA GLN A 66 -1.31 1.74 -9.73
C GLN A 66 -2.82 1.71 -9.58
N THR A 67 -3.50 1.89 -10.71
CA THR A 67 -4.97 1.82 -10.82
C THR A 67 -5.44 0.47 -11.37
N PRO A 68 -6.71 0.12 -11.17
CA PRO A 68 -7.36 -0.99 -11.89
C PRO A 68 -7.42 -0.81 -13.42
N ASN A 69 -7.12 0.38 -13.97
CA ASN A 69 -7.03 0.61 -15.42
C ASN A 69 -5.67 0.21 -16.01
N THR A 70 -4.72 -0.19 -15.17
CA THR A 70 -3.50 -0.87 -15.61
C THR A 70 -3.88 -2.12 -16.38
N GLU A 71 -3.11 -2.50 -17.40
CA GLU A 71 -3.38 -3.71 -18.18
C GLU A 71 -3.67 -4.90 -17.25
N GLN A 72 -4.78 -5.61 -17.47
CA GLN A 72 -5.26 -6.66 -16.57
C GLN A 72 -4.18 -7.72 -16.28
N LYS A 73 -3.31 -7.97 -17.26
CA LYS A 73 -2.17 -8.90 -17.16
C LYS A 73 -1.13 -8.45 -16.13
N LEU A 74 -0.94 -7.15 -15.94
CA LEU A 74 -0.07 -6.59 -14.90
C LEU A 74 -0.76 -6.65 -13.53
N LEU A 75 -2.09 -6.43 -13.49
CA LEU A 75 -2.89 -6.57 -12.26
C LEU A 75 -3.02 -8.01 -11.77
N ASP A 76 -2.86 -9.00 -12.64
CA ASP A 76 -2.85 -10.41 -12.24
C ASP A 76 -1.71 -10.72 -11.27
N VAL A 77 -0.62 -9.94 -11.28
CA VAL A 77 0.46 -10.04 -10.29
C VAL A 77 -0.06 -9.80 -8.86
N CYS A 78 -1.03 -8.89 -8.67
CA CYS A 78 -1.63 -8.63 -7.35
C CYS A 78 -2.39 -9.83 -6.79
N LYS A 79 -2.83 -10.78 -7.63
CA LYS A 79 -3.49 -12.02 -7.17
C LYS A 79 -2.50 -13.03 -6.61
N VAL A 80 -1.23 -12.96 -7.03
CA VAL A 80 -0.17 -13.92 -6.66
C VAL A 80 0.89 -13.29 -5.76
N GLY A 81 0.91 -11.96 -5.63
CA GLY A 81 1.90 -11.18 -4.87
C GLY A 81 3.13 -10.85 -5.69
N CYS A 82 3.88 -11.86 -6.15
CA CYS A 82 5.10 -11.67 -6.93
C CYS A 82 5.18 -12.67 -8.08
N GLN A 83 5.68 -12.20 -9.23
CA GLN A 83 5.92 -13.01 -10.41
C GLN A 83 7.33 -12.74 -10.94
N ASN A 84 8.14 -13.79 -10.99
CA ASN A 84 9.46 -13.75 -11.62
C ASN A 84 9.33 -14.06 -13.13
N HIS A 85 9.95 -13.22 -13.95
CA HIS A 85 10.08 -13.37 -15.39
C HIS A 85 11.53 -13.70 -15.75
N THR A 86 11.90 -14.97 -15.63
CA THR A 86 13.29 -15.46 -15.82
C THR A 86 13.87 -15.09 -17.18
N ASP A 87 13.05 -15.04 -18.23
CA ASP A 87 13.48 -14.68 -19.58
C ASP A 87 13.94 -13.22 -19.68
N LEU A 88 13.47 -12.38 -18.76
CA LEU A 88 13.77 -10.95 -18.68
C LEU A 88 14.66 -10.58 -17.49
N GLN A 89 14.96 -11.54 -16.60
CA GLN A 89 15.69 -11.31 -15.34
C GLN A 89 15.07 -10.20 -14.48
N VAL A 90 13.73 -10.14 -14.48
CA VAL A 90 12.95 -9.16 -13.73
C VAL A 90 11.91 -9.88 -12.88
N THR A 91 11.76 -9.44 -11.65
CA THR A 91 10.63 -9.80 -10.81
C THR A 91 9.69 -8.61 -10.67
N VAL A 92 8.39 -8.85 -10.78
CA VAL A 92 7.34 -7.86 -10.57
C VAL A 92 6.51 -8.29 -9.37
N CYS A 93 6.28 -7.39 -8.43
CA CYS A 93 5.43 -7.64 -7.28
C CYS A 93 4.33 -6.58 -7.17
N CYS A 94 3.25 -6.95 -6.50
CA CYS A 94 2.13 -6.09 -6.19
C CYS A 94 1.60 -6.38 -4.77
N CYS A 95 1.16 -5.34 -4.09
CA CYS A 95 0.62 -5.40 -2.74
C CYS A 95 -0.34 -4.23 -2.46
N ASP A 96 -1.22 -4.40 -1.47
CA ASP A 96 -2.39 -3.51 -1.25
C ASP A 96 -2.36 -2.83 0.13
N THR A 97 -1.18 -2.74 0.75
CA THR A 97 -0.98 -2.15 2.08
C THR A 97 0.05 -1.03 2.03
N ASP A 98 -0.01 -0.08 2.96
CA ASP A 98 0.90 1.06 2.95
C ASP A 98 2.38 0.65 2.93
N LEU A 99 3.16 1.30 2.05
CA LEU A 99 4.62 1.25 1.97
C LEU A 99 5.17 -0.18 1.83
N CYS A 100 4.47 -1.02 1.07
CA CYS A 100 4.80 -2.43 0.87
C CYS A 100 5.70 -2.73 -0.34
N ASN A 101 5.85 -1.78 -1.27
CA ASN A 101 6.48 -2.00 -2.58
C ASN A 101 7.94 -1.52 -2.64
N LEU A 102 8.75 -1.99 -1.68
CA LEU A 102 10.20 -1.95 -1.78
C LEU A 102 10.80 -3.23 -1.20
N PRO A 103 11.89 -3.75 -1.78
CA PRO A 103 12.64 -4.84 -1.16
C PRO A 103 13.25 -4.38 0.17
N ASP A 104 13.40 -5.33 1.10
CA ASP A 104 13.86 -5.04 2.48
C ASP A 104 15.18 -4.27 2.55
N SER A 105 16.07 -4.46 1.57
CA SER A 105 17.35 -3.75 1.48
C SER A 105 17.22 -2.26 1.16
N GLU A 106 16.13 -1.85 0.51
CA GLU A 106 15.85 -0.46 0.13
C GLU A 106 14.91 0.24 1.11
N LYS A 107 14.23 -0.53 1.96
CA LYS A 107 13.38 0.03 3.01
C LYS A 107 14.25 0.80 4.00
N SER A 108 14.03 2.11 4.10
CA SER A 108 14.80 2.98 5.01
C SER A 108 14.77 2.40 6.43
N THR A 109 15.95 2.23 7.04
CA THR A 109 16.08 1.73 8.43
C THR A 109 15.60 2.76 9.47
N THR A 110 15.26 3.96 9.02
CA THR A 110 14.57 4.97 9.81
C THR A 110 13.07 4.75 9.64
N ALA A 111 12.43 4.05 10.56
CA ALA A 111 10.98 3.99 10.61
C ALA A 111 10.43 5.30 11.23
N PRO A 112 9.58 6.07 10.53
CA PRO A 112 8.47 6.77 11.16
C PRO A 112 7.23 5.88 11.07
N GLY A 113 6.70 5.38 12.20
CA GLY A 113 5.36 4.75 12.23
C GLY A 113 5.24 3.38 12.90
N ALA A 114 6.33 2.65 13.15
CA ALA A 114 6.27 1.33 13.79
C ALA A 114 6.14 1.36 15.34
N ASP A 115 6.12 2.53 15.98
CA ASP A 115 6.02 2.66 17.45
C ASP A 115 4.56 2.69 17.96
N PHE A 116 3.60 3.13 17.12
CA PHE A 116 2.19 3.23 17.56
C PHE A 116 1.46 1.88 17.60
N GLN A 117 1.78 0.94 16.70
CA GLN A 117 1.18 -0.41 16.74
C GLN A 117 1.82 -1.31 17.81
N ARG A 118 3.11 -1.12 18.12
CA ARG A 118 3.77 -1.90 19.19
C ARG A 118 3.34 -1.46 20.59
N MET A 119 2.91 -0.21 20.78
CA MET A 119 2.26 0.23 22.02
C MET A 119 0.83 -0.33 22.18
N ARG A 120 0.09 -0.57 21.09
CA ARG A 120 -1.29 -1.09 21.17
C ARG A 120 -1.37 -2.56 21.59
N HIS A 121 -0.35 -3.37 21.30
CA HIS A 121 -0.31 -4.77 21.75
C HIS A 121 0.28 -4.97 23.14
N LYS A 122 0.84 -3.92 23.78
CA LYS A 122 1.45 -4.02 25.11
C LYS A 122 0.52 -3.62 26.26
N PHE A 123 -0.61 -2.97 25.98
CA PHE A 123 -1.69 -2.76 26.95
C PHE A 123 -2.83 -3.71 26.63
N GLY A 124 -2.81 -4.88 27.28
CA GLY A 124 -3.96 -5.78 27.32
C GLY A 124 -5.21 -5.05 27.78
N ALA A 125 -6.36 -5.51 27.29
CA ALA A 125 -7.68 -5.01 27.60
C ALA A 125 -7.83 -4.61 29.08
N LEU A 126 -8.00 -3.32 29.35
CA LEU A 126 -8.54 -2.86 30.62
C LEU A 126 -10.01 -3.28 30.64
N GLU A 127 -10.28 -4.37 31.35
CA GLU A 127 -11.63 -4.82 31.70
C GLU A 127 -12.40 -3.64 32.32
N SER A 128 -13.58 -3.37 31.78
CA SER A 128 -14.51 -2.40 32.36
C SER A 128 -15.00 -2.91 33.72
N PRO A 129 -14.95 -2.11 34.81
CA PRO A 129 -15.56 -2.52 36.06
C PRO A 129 -17.08 -2.55 35.88
N LYS A 130 -17.70 -3.69 36.21
CA LYS A 130 -19.16 -3.80 36.38
C LYS A 130 -19.58 -2.78 37.45
N LEU A 131 -20.42 -1.82 37.06
CA LEU A 131 -21.21 -1.05 38.02
C LEU A 131 -22.21 -2.00 38.68
N LEU A 132 -22.21 -2.00 40.01
CA LEU A 132 -23.21 -2.60 40.88
C LEU A 132 -24.02 -1.46 41.51
#